data_AF-A0A968JSN4-F1
#
_entry.id   AF-A0A968JSN4-F1
#
_cell.length_a   1.000
_cell.length_b   1.000
_cell.length_c   1.000
_cell.angle_alpha   90.00
_cell.angle_beta   90.00
_cell.angle_gamma   90.00
#
_symmetry.space_group_name_H-M   'P 1'
#
loop_
_entity.id
_entity.type
_entity.pdbx_description
1 polymer ?
#
loop_
_entity_poly.entity_id
_entity_poly.type
_entity_poly.pdbx_seq_one_letter_code
_entity_poly.pdbx_strand_id
1 'polypeptide(L)' 'EAELKKHRDHLEDLVEERTAELTKLTEALEQSPASVVITDRDGRIEYVNPAFSKLTEYRLKEVKGQ' A
#
# COMPACT_ATOMS: atom_id res chain seq x y z
N GLU A 1 -30.32 7.55 19.06
CA GLU A 1 -30.23 6.50 18.01
C GLU A 1 -29.99 7.06 16.61
N ALA A 2 -30.78 8.03 16.12
CA ALA A 2 -30.59 8.61 14.77
C ALA A 2 -29.23 9.30 14.54
N GLU A 3 -28.69 9.98 15.56
CA GLU A 3 -27.41 10.68 15.47
C GLU A 3 -26.20 9.75 15.44
N LEU A 4 -26.26 8.64 16.19
CA LEU A 4 -25.27 7.55 16.13
C LEU A 4 -25.29 6.87 14.76
N LYS A 5 -26.47 6.64 14.20
CA LYS A 5 -26.60 6.06 12.85
C LYS A 5 -25.94 6.98 11.81
N LYS A 6 -26.24 8.27 11.85
CA LYS A 6 -25.64 9.25 10.93
C LYS A 6 -24.11 9.34 11.06
N HIS A 7 -23.58 9.28 12.28
CA HIS A 7 -22.13 9.25 12.51
C HIS A 7 -21.48 7.97 11.97
N ARG A 8 -22.11 6.81 12.20
CA ARG A 8 -21.60 5.53 11.67
C ARG A 8 -21.58 5.53 10.15
N ASP A 9 -22.70 5.90 9.52
CA ASP A 9 -22.82 5.91 8.06
C ASP A 9 -21.78 6.87 7.45
N HIS A 10 -21.54 8.04 8.06
CA HIS A 10 -20.47 8.96 7.64
C HIS A 10 -19.05 8.38 7.80
N LEU A 11 -18.80 7.63 8.88
CA LEU A 11 -17.51 6.96 9.08
C LEU A 11 -17.28 5.86 8.05
N GLU A 12 -18.33 5.13 7.66
CA GLU A 12 -18.27 4.12 6.60
C GLU A 12 -17.89 4.78 5.26
N ASP A 13 -18.54 5.89 4.90
CA ASP A 13 -18.22 6.65 3.68
C ASP A 13 -16.74 7.10 3.66
N LEU A 14 -16.26 7.64 4.80
CA LEU A 14 -14.86 8.08 4.92
C LEU A 14 -13.87 6.92 4.78
N VAL A 15 -14.16 5.76 5.38
CA VAL A 15 -13.31 4.58 5.27
C VAL A 15 -13.27 4.08 3.84
N GLU A 16 -14.41 4.07 3.14
CA GLU A 16 -14.49 3.66 1.74
C GLU A 16 -13.66 4.58 0.84
N GLU A 17 -13.82 5.91 0.97
CA GLU A 17 -13.05 6.89 0.21
C GLU A 17 -11.54 6.71 0.41
N ARG A 18 -11.10 6.60 1.67
CA ARG A 18 -9.68 6.43 1.99
C ARG A 18 -9.13 5.09 1.51
N THR A 19 -9.94 4.03 1.54
CA THR A 19 -9.55 2.71 1.03
C THR A 19 -9.41 2.75 -0.50
N ALA A 20 -10.31 3.43 -1.20
CA ALA A 20 -10.24 3.61 -2.65
C ALA A 20 -8.98 4.38 -3.07
N GLU A 21 -8.63 5.46 -2.37
CA GLU A 21 -7.39 6.20 -2.62
C GLU A 21 -6.14 5.35 -2.41
N LEU A 22 -6.07 4.61 -1.30
CA LEU A 22 -4.95 3.72 -1.00
C LEU A 22 -4.81 2.62 -2.06
N THR A 23 -5.93 2.09 -2.55
CA THR A 23 -5.94 1.08 -3.60
C THR A 23 -5.37 1.64 -4.90
N LYS A 24 -5.83 2.82 -5.33
CA LYS A 24 -5.34 3.49 -6.53
C LYS A 24 -3.83 3.77 -6.49
N LEU A 25 -3.32 4.21 -5.34
CA LEU A 25 -1.89 4.43 -5.15
C LEU A 25 -1.09 3.12 -5.20
N THR A 26 -1.61 2.07 -4.55
CA THR A 26 -0.99 0.74 -4.56
C THR A 26 -0.91 0.17 -5.98
N GLU A 27 -2.00 0.28 -6.74
CA GLU A 27 -2.05 -0.14 -8.14
C GLU A 27 -1.04 0.62 -9.00
N ALA A 28 -0.91 1.93 -8.79
CA ALA A 28 0.09 2.73 -9.50
C ALA A 28 1.52 2.28 -9.20
N LEU A 29 1.84 1.89 -7.96
CA LEU A 29 3.15 1.35 -7.58
C LEU A 29 3.40 -0.03 -8.20
N GLU A 30 2.40 -0.91 -8.17
CA GLU A 30 2.46 -2.26 -8.73
C GLU A 30 2.66 -2.25 -10.26
N GLN A 31 2.01 -1.32 -10.96
CA GLN A 31 2.10 -1.18 -12.42
C GLN A 31 3.26 -0.28 -12.86
N SER A 32 3.92 0.42 -11.93
CA SER A 32 5.01 1.34 -12.25
C SER A 32 6.18 0.59 -12.91
N PRO A 33 6.74 1.12 -14.01
CA PRO A 33 7.94 0.56 -14.63
C PRO A 33 9.22 0.85 -13.83
N ALA A 34 9.17 1.80 -12.88
CA ALA A 34 10.30 2.12 -12.02
C ALA A 34 10.43 1.09 -10.89
N SER A 35 11.67 0.71 -10.56
CA SER A 35 11.94 -0.12 -9.38
C SER A 35 11.65 0.70 -8.12
N VAL A 36 10.75 0.20 -7.26
CA VAL A 36 10.34 0.85 -6.02
C VAL A 36 10.60 -0.09 -4.84
N VAL A 37 11.21 0.47 -3.80
CA VAL A 37 11.43 -0.17 -2.50
C VAL A 37 10.94 0.78 -1.42
N ILE A 38 10.18 0.26 -0.46
CA ILE A 38 9.79 0.98 0.75
C ILE A 38 10.45 0.29 1.92
N THR A 39 11.12 1.07 2.76
CA THR A 39 11.80 0.62 3.97
C THR A 39 11.21 1.28 5.20
N ASP A 40 11.42 0.66 6.35
CA ASP A 40 11.21 1.33 7.65
C ASP A 40 12.31 2.40 7.90
N ARG A 41 12.29 2.98 9.11
CA ARG A 41 13.26 4.02 9.53
C ARG A 41 14.67 3.48 9.75
N ASP A 42 14.81 2.19 10.01
CA ASP A 42 16.10 1.53 10.22
C ASP A 42 16.66 0.98 8.89
N GLY A 43 15.96 1.21 7.78
CA GLY A 43 16.35 0.81 6.43
C GLY A 43 15.90 -0.60 6.04
N ARG A 44 15.10 -1.27 6.88
CA ARG A 44 14.64 -2.63 6.59
C ARG A 44 13.55 -2.62 5.54
N ILE A 45 13.70 -3.47 4.52
CA ILE A 45 12.71 -3.53 3.42
C ILE A 45 11.36 -4.04 3.93
N GLU A 46 10.30 -3.26 3.69
CA GLU A 46 8.91 -3.60 4.00
C GLU A 46 8.09 -3.95 2.75
N TYR A 47 8.39 -3.31 1.61
CA TYR A 47 7.72 -3.53 0.33
C TYR A 47 8.67 -3.36 -0.85
N VAL A 48 8.44 -4.15 -1.90
CA VAL A 48 9.07 -3.98 -3.22
C VAL A 48 8.01 -4.20 -4.29
N ASN A 49 8.07 -3.44 -5.38
CA ASN A 49 7.14 -3.60 -6.49
C ASN A 49 7.60 -4.68 -7.50
N PRO A 50 6.76 -5.06 -8.49
CA PRO A 50 7.13 -6.07 -9.49
C PRO A 50 8.32 -5.66 -10.36
N ALA A 51 8.48 -4.35 -10.66
CA ALA A 51 9.63 -3.87 -11.42
C ALA A 51 10.96 -4.12 -10.69
N PHE A 52 11.00 -3.94 -9.36
CA PHE A 52 12.15 -4.35 -8.54
C PHE A 52 12.45 -5.85 -8.71
N SER A 53 11.43 -6.70 -8.61
CA SER A 53 11.63 -8.16 -8.70
C SER A 53 12.11 -8.58 -10.09
N LYS A 54 11.63 -7.92 -11.16
CA LYS A 54 12.09 -8.18 -12.53
C LYS A 54 13.54 -7.74 -12.76
N LEU A 55 13.95 -6.63 -12.15
CA LEU A 55 15.30 -6.07 -12.32
C LEU A 55 16.36 -6.83 -11.52
N THR A 56 16.01 -7.25 -10.31
CA THR A 56 16.97 -7.84 -9.35
C THR A 56 16.85 -9.36 -9.22
N GLU A 57 15.80 -9.95 -9.80
CA GLU A 57 15.41 -11.36 -9.65
C GLU A 57 15.03 -11.79 -8.22
N TYR A 58 15.01 -10.87 -7.26
CA TYR A 58 14.60 -11.14 -5.88
C TYR A 58 13.13 -10.76 -5.63
N ARG A 59 12.40 -11.64 -4.94
CA ARG A 59 11.04 -11.33 -4.46
C ARG A 59 11.06 -10.73 -3.06
N LEU A 60 10.00 -10.03 -2.69
CA LEU A 60 9.83 -9.43 -1.35
C LEU A 60 10.17 -10.41 -0.22
N LYS A 61 9.68 -11.65 -0.28
CA LYS A 61 9.93 -12.67 0.77
C LYS A 61 11.42 -12.98 1.01
N GLU A 62 12.27 -12.68 0.03
CA GLU A 62 13.70 -12.97 0.05
C GLU A 62 14.48 -11.79 0.61
N VAL A 63 13.96 -10.56 0.45
CA VAL A 63 14.64 -9.30 0.85
C VAL A 63 13.99 -8.62 2.05
N LYS A 64 12.79 -9.02 2.46
CA LYS A 64 12.05 -8.40 3.56
C LYS A 64 12.86 -8.44 4.86
N GLY A 65 13.00 -7.29 5.52
CA GLY A 65 13.70 -7.16 6.79
C GLY A 65 15.23 -7.00 6.70
N GLN A 66 15.81 -7.18 5.51
CA GLN A 66 17.22 -6.87 5.22
C GLN A 66 17.43 -5.37 5.12
#